data_AF-A0A401HQT5-F1
#
_entry.id   AF-A0A401HQT5-F1
#
_cell.length_a   1.000
_cell.length_b   1.000
_cell.length_c   1.000
_cell.angle_alpha   90.00
_cell.angle_beta   90.00
_cell.angle_gamma   90.00
#
_symmetry.space_group_name_H-M   'P 1'
#
loop_
_entity.id
_entity.type
_entity.pdbx_description
1 polymer ?
#
loop_
_entity_poly.entity_id
_entity_poly.type
_entity_poly.pdbx_seq_one_letter_code
_entity_poly.pdbx_strand_id
1 'polypeptide(L)'
;MVEGVVDHKAVMRVKGDTSYTILLNRPTDNGSWIIVKDKDYEKFFKGEKNAFISKSIEDEMRKKYFDIKYLVSIRLDSKDPINGIDKGEVLTYFVSREIFNKMKIGDRVKFEVSRSEKCMIKRLIQIEKIYPKTVGHTDDEAQKLVEISKQHPSVKKYLEIHHNATCDIRRVYLASDGMVYQVDKHWKIKDFGSVASIGGKPVDGKDHYCWVVHWYDPTPEVGIDHIVDVYIDRDSYDIVFVQEAW
;
A
#
# COMPACT_ATOMS: atom_id res chain seq x y z
N MET A 1 -18.02 15.34 -6.93
CA MET A 1 -16.78 14.56 -7.03
C MET A 1 -16.10 14.63 -5.68
N VAL A 2 -15.57 13.52 -5.20
CA VAL A 2 -14.91 13.41 -3.90
C VAL A 2 -13.56 12.72 -4.11
N GLU A 3 -12.56 13.17 -3.36
CA GLU A 3 -11.19 12.67 -3.35
C GLU A 3 -10.78 12.28 -1.92
N GLY A 4 -9.92 11.27 -1.81
CA GLY A 4 -9.38 10.84 -0.52
C GLY A 4 -8.50 9.60 -0.60
N VAL A 5 -8.10 9.09 0.56
CA VAL A 5 -7.23 7.91 0.71
C VAL A 5 -8.01 6.75 1.29
N VAL A 6 -7.87 5.56 0.71
CA VAL A 6 -8.49 4.34 1.22
C VAL A 6 -7.88 3.95 2.56
N ASP A 7 -8.66 4.04 3.63
CA ASP A 7 -8.21 3.83 5.01
C ASP A 7 -8.35 2.37 5.45
N HIS A 8 -9.53 1.78 5.22
CA HIS A 8 -9.79 0.37 5.50
C HIS A 8 -10.97 -0.15 4.67
N LYS A 9 -11.10 -1.47 4.62
CA LYS A 9 -12.11 -2.18 3.85
C LYS A 9 -12.86 -3.17 4.72
N ALA A 10 -14.14 -3.39 4.45
CA ALA A 10 -14.90 -4.41 5.16
C ALA A 10 -15.87 -5.15 4.23
N VAL A 11 -16.12 -6.41 4.57
CA VAL A 11 -17.20 -7.21 4.00
C VAL A 11 -18.17 -7.52 5.12
N MET A 12 -19.44 -7.17 4.92
CA MET A 12 -20.50 -7.41 5.87
C MET A 12 -21.57 -8.30 5.27
N ARG A 13 -22.22 -9.09 6.12
CA ARG A 13 -23.50 -9.73 5.81
C ARG A 13 -24.63 -8.96 6.47
N VAL A 14 -25.80 -9.04 5.87
CA VAL A 14 -27.05 -8.62 6.51
C VAL A 14 -27.92 -9.85 6.75
N LYS A 15 -28.42 -10.00 7.98
CA LYS A 15 -29.39 -11.02 8.35
C LYS A 15 -30.55 -10.35 9.07
N GLY A 16 -31.68 -10.17 8.37
CA GLY A 16 -32.76 -9.30 8.85
C GLY A 16 -32.26 -7.86 8.97
N ASP A 17 -32.47 -7.24 10.13
CA ASP A 17 -32.00 -5.87 10.40
C ASP A 17 -30.60 -5.81 11.01
N THR A 18 -29.97 -6.96 11.28
CA THR A 18 -28.65 -7.02 11.91
C THR A 18 -27.55 -7.20 10.89
N SER A 19 -26.57 -6.29 10.93
CA SER A 19 -25.36 -6.36 10.10
C SER A 19 -24.22 -7.00 10.90
N TYR A 20 -23.54 -7.98 10.29
CA TYR A 20 -22.38 -8.64 10.90
C TYR A 20 -21.17 -8.52 9.98
N THR A 21 -20.01 -8.21 10.55
CA THR A 21 -18.75 -8.19 9.81
C THR A 21 -18.29 -9.62 9.53
N ILE A 22 -18.05 -9.94 8.26
CA ILE A 22 -17.36 -11.18 7.83
C ILE A 22 -15.85 -10.94 7.89
N LEU A 23 -15.41 -9.81 7.35
CA LEU A 23 -14.01 -9.47 7.21
C LEU A 23 -13.80 -7.98 7.45
N LEU A 24 -12.74 -7.64 8.18
CA LEU A 24 -12.22 -6.29 8.33
C LEU A 24 -10.77 -6.30 7.86
N ASN A 25 -10.46 -5.48 6.86
CA ASN A 25 -9.12 -5.30 6.34
C ASN A 25 -8.64 -3.89 6.64
N ARG A 26 -7.66 -3.76 7.53
CA ARG A 26 -7.06 -2.49 7.97
C ARG A 26 -5.58 -2.68 8.28
N PRO A 27 -4.74 -1.64 8.15
CA PRO A 27 -3.35 -1.72 8.59
C PRO A 27 -3.24 -2.06 10.07
N THR A 28 -2.31 -2.92 10.43
CA THR A 28 -1.96 -3.26 11.81
C THR A 28 -0.44 -3.28 11.96
N ASP A 29 0.06 -2.76 13.09
CA ASP A 29 1.51 -2.70 13.36
C ASP A 29 2.08 -4.11 13.59
N ASN A 30 1.28 -5.02 14.16
CA ASN A 30 1.59 -6.43 14.40
C ASN A 30 0.40 -7.31 13.99
N GLY A 31 0.63 -8.31 13.13
CA GLY A 31 -0.36 -9.31 12.73
C GLY A 31 -0.89 -9.16 11.29
N SER A 32 -1.93 -9.93 10.96
CA SER A 32 -2.57 -9.87 9.65
C SER A 32 -3.35 -8.57 9.49
N TRP A 33 -3.20 -7.91 8.33
CA TRP A 33 -4.02 -6.75 7.95
C TRP A 33 -5.47 -7.16 7.66
N ILE A 34 -5.72 -8.44 7.41
CA ILE A 34 -7.05 -8.99 7.18
C ILE A 34 -7.46 -9.78 8.42
N ILE A 35 -8.47 -9.27 9.12
CA ILE A 35 -9.11 -9.90 10.27
C ILE A 35 -10.41 -10.52 9.78
N VAL A 36 -10.42 -11.85 9.68
CA VAL A 36 -11.62 -12.61 9.32
C VAL A 36 -12.38 -12.95 10.59
N LYS A 37 -13.64 -12.50 10.70
CA LYS A 37 -14.51 -12.76 11.85
C LYS A 37 -15.29 -14.06 11.71
N ASP A 38 -15.61 -14.45 10.48
CA ASP A 38 -16.19 -15.76 10.19
C ASP A 38 -15.10 -16.74 9.71
N LYS A 39 -14.71 -17.65 10.62
CA LYS A 39 -13.56 -18.54 10.45
C LYS A 39 -13.66 -19.45 9.23
N ASP A 40 -14.86 -19.72 8.71
CA ASP A 40 -15.07 -20.53 7.50
C ASP A 40 -14.32 -19.95 6.29
N TYR A 41 -14.07 -18.63 6.30
CA TYR A 41 -13.41 -17.91 5.22
C TYR A 41 -11.94 -17.58 5.48
N GLU A 42 -11.39 -17.90 6.66
CA GLU A 42 -10.03 -17.52 7.05
C GLU A 42 -8.96 -18.05 6.08
N LYS A 43 -9.20 -19.27 5.56
CA LYS A 43 -8.31 -19.92 4.58
C LYS A 43 -8.12 -19.13 3.28
N PHE A 44 -9.04 -18.26 2.91
CA PHE A 44 -8.99 -17.51 1.64
C PHE A 44 -8.11 -16.25 1.71
N PHE A 45 -7.66 -15.84 2.89
CA PHE A 45 -7.01 -14.53 3.09
C PHE A 45 -5.65 -14.61 3.80
N LYS A 46 -4.99 -15.77 3.79
CA LYS A 46 -3.68 -15.95 4.44
C LYS A 46 -2.57 -15.23 3.67
N GLY A 47 -1.78 -14.42 4.36
CA GLY A 47 -0.61 -13.73 3.80
C GLY A 47 -0.92 -12.46 3.00
N GLU A 48 -2.21 -12.15 2.81
CA GLU A 48 -2.65 -11.00 2.02
C GLU A 48 -2.75 -9.72 2.86
N LYS A 49 -2.31 -8.59 2.29
CA LYS A 49 -2.46 -7.26 2.92
C LYS A 49 -3.75 -6.56 2.50
N ASN A 50 -4.26 -6.88 1.31
CA ASN A 50 -5.46 -6.28 0.75
C ASN A 50 -6.47 -7.36 0.40
N ALA A 51 -7.67 -7.23 0.93
CA ALA A 51 -8.74 -8.17 0.68
C ALA A 51 -9.18 -8.08 -0.79
N PHE A 52 -9.11 -9.24 -1.46
CA PHE A 52 -9.64 -9.47 -2.80
C PHE A 52 -10.73 -10.54 -2.73
N ILE A 53 -11.93 -10.21 -3.18
CA ILE A 53 -13.08 -11.12 -3.17
C ILE A 53 -13.25 -11.67 -4.58
N SER A 54 -12.71 -12.86 -4.82
CA SER A 54 -12.92 -13.58 -6.07
C SER A 54 -14.39 -13.99 -6.21
N LYS A 55 -14.81 -14.33 -7.43
CA LYS A 55 -16.18 -14.83 -7.67
C LYS A 55 -16.46 -16.09 -6.85
N SER A 56 -15.50 -17.01 -6.80
CA SER A 56 -15.62 -18.24 -6.00
C SER A 56 -15.79 -17.95 -4.50
N ILE A 57 -15.05 -16.99 -3.93
CA ILE A 57 -15.22 -16.61 -2.52
C ILE A 57 -16.61 -16.01 -2.29
N GLU A 58 -17.07 -15.13 -3.18
CA GLU A 58 -18.42 -14.55 -3.10
C GLU A 58 -19.51 -15.64 -3.21
N ASP A 59 -19.37 -16.59 -4.13
CA ASP A 59 -20.32 -17.70 -4.30
C ASP A 59 -20.38 -18.58 -3.03
N GLU A 60 -19.24 -18.87 -2.41
CA GLU A 60 -19.21 -19.57 -1.10
C GLU A 60 -19.87 -18.75 0.02
N MET A 61 -19.71 -17.43 0.03
CA MET A 61 -20.41 -16.57 0.97
C MET A 61 -21.93 -16.59 0.72
N ARG A 62 -22.36 -16.58 -0.54
CA ARG A 62 -23.78 -16.56 -0.93
C ARG A 62 -24.53 -17.85 -0.60
N LYS A 63 -23.84 -18.98 -0.46
CA LYS A 63 -24.44 -20.21 0.07
C LYS A 63 -24.96 -20.05 1.50
N LYS A 64 -24.35 -19.16 2.29
CA LYS A 64 -24.66 -18.92 3.70
C LYS A 64 -25.39 -17.59 3.94
N TYR A 65 -25.13 -16.59 3.09
CA TYR A 65 -25.59 -15.21 3.27
C TYR A 65 -26.36 -14.70 2.06
N PHE A 66 -27.61 -14.27 2.30
CA PHE A 66 -28.48 -13.75 1.25
C PHE A 66 -27.99 -12.39 0.73
N ASP A 67 -27.55 -11.51 1.63
CA ASP A 67 -27.06 -10.17 1.30
C ASP A 67 -25.64 -9.97 1.83
N ILE A 68 -24.74 -9.55 0.93
CA ILE A 68 -23.32 -9.30 1.17
C ILE A 68 -23.04 -7.87 0.71
N LYS A 69 -22.53 -7.05 1.63
CA LYS A 69 -22.20 -5.66 1.39
C LYS A 69 -20.69 -5.46 1.44
N TYR A 70 -20.18 -4.73 0.46
CA TYR A 70 -18.78 -4.34 0.38
C TYR A 70 -18.66 -2.88 0.78
N LEU A 71 -17.73 -2.62 1.69
CA LEU A 71 -17.53 -1.31 2.29
C LEU A 71 -16.08 -0.88 2.12
N VAL A 72 -15.89 0.39 1.77
CA VAL A 72 -14.58 1.04 1.73
C VAL A 72 -14.67 2.32 2.54
N SER A 73 -13.83 2.44 3.55
CA SER A 73 -13.69 3.66 4.35
C SER A 73 -12.58 4.51 3.75
N ILE A 74 -12.90 5.77 3.48
CA ILE A 74 -12.02 6.72 2.81
C ILE A 74 -11.84 7.93 3.72
N ARG A 75 -10.58 8.29 3.97
CA ARG A 75 -10.21 9.56 4.59
C ARG A 75 -10.22 10.64 3.53
N LEU A 76 -11.10 11.63 3.67
CA LEU A 76 -11.39 12.56 2.59
C LEU A 76 -10.33 13.66 2.48
N ASP A 77 -9.83 13.90 1.27
CA ASP A 77 -8.94 15.04 0.94
C ASP A 77 -9.75 16.25 0.42
N SER A 78 -11.05 16.05 0.16
CA SER A 78 -12.02 17.04 -0.31
C SER A 78 -13.34 16.90 0.45
N LYS A 79 -14.18 17.93 0.48
CA LYS A 79 -15.53 17.85 1.07
C LYS A 79 -16.42 16.88 0.28
N ASP A 80 -17.23 16.08 0.99
CA ASP A 80 -18.37 15.35 0.42
C ASP A 80 -19.67 16.11 0.68
N PRO A 81 -20.15 16.94 -0.27
CA PRO A 81 -21.34 17.75 -0.05
C PRO A 81 -22.64 16.92 -0.01
N ILE A 82 -22.65 15.69 -0.52
CA ILE A 82 -23.84 14.84 -0.54
C ILE A 82 -24.06 14.23 0.84
N ASN A 83 -22.99 13.78 1.49
CA ASN A 83 -23.06 13.20 2.82
C ASN A 83 -22.78 14.21 3.95
N GLY A 84 -22.40 15.44 3.61
CA GLY A 84 -22.16 16.51 4.58
C GLY A 84 -20.87 16.31 5.38
N ILE A 85 -19.87 15.64 4.81
CA ILE A 85 -18.60 15.33 5.47
C ILE A 85 -17.51 16.29 5.00
N ASP A 86 -16.73 16.80 5.93
CA ASP A 86 -15.65 17.75 5.65
C ASP A 86 -14.31 17.06 5.35
N LYS A 87 -13.36 17.84 4.84
CA LYS A 87 -12.00 17.37 4.56
C LYS A 87 -11.31 16.88 5.84
N GLY A 88 -10.61 15.76 5.76
CA GLY A 88 -9.84 15.13 6.83
C GLY A 88 -10.62 14.06 7.59
N GLU A 89 -11.95 14.05 7.47
CA GLU A 89 -12.80 13.04 8.10
C GLU A 89 -12.79 11.72 7.33
N VAL A 90 -13.14 10.63 8.01
CA VAL A 90 -13.27 9.30 7.40
C VAL A 90 -14.74 8.96 7.25
N LEU A 91 -15.16 8.63 6.02
CA LEU A 91 -16.50 8.13 5.73
C LEU A 91 -16.44 6.73 5.11
N THR A 92 -17.33 5.86 5.55
CA THR A 92 -17.52 4.52 4.98
C THR A 92 -18.54 4.56 3.85
N TYR A 93 -18.15 4.07 2.68
CA TYR A 93 -18.99 3.99 1.51
C TYR A 93 -19.33 2.55 1.13
N PHE A 94 -20.57 2.32 0.68
CA PHE A 94 -20.99 1.13 -0.03
C PHE A 94 -20.44 1.15 -1.46
N VAL A 95 -19.94 -0.01 -1.90
CA VAL A 95 -19.35 -0.21 -3.23
C VAL A 95 -19.78 -1.56 -3.81
N SER A 96 -19.64 -1.72 -5.13
CA SER A 96 -19.70 -3.05 -5.75
C SER A 96 -18.44 -3.87 -5.42
N ARG A 97 -18.51 -5.20 -5.58
CA ARG A 97 -17.35 -6.09 -5.46
C ARG A 97 -16.20 -5.68 -6.39
N GLU A 98 -16.53 -5.23 -7.59
CA GLU A 98 -15.54 -4.80 -8.59
C GLU A 98 -14.79 -3.55 -8.14
N ILE A 99 -15.49 -2.53 -7.65
CA ILE A 99 -14.86 -1.32 -7.10
C ILE A 99 -14.06 -1.66 -5.84
N PHE A 100 -14.63 -2.48 -4.96
CA PHE A 100 -13.94 -2.97 -3.77
C PHE A 100 -12.60 -3.63 -4.12
N ASN A 101 -12.57 -4.52 -5.11
CA ASN A 101 -11.36 -5.23 -5.50
C ASN A 101 -10.32 -4.35 -6.23
N LYS A 102 -10.76 -3.27 -6.90
CA LYS A 102 -9.87 -2.31 -7.56
C LYS A 102 -9.13 -1.43 -6.55
N MET A 103 -9.76 -1.12 -5.41
CA MET A 103 -9.20 -0.26 -4.37
C MET A 103 -8.33 -1.05 -3.38
N LYS A 104 -7.09 -0.62 -3.21
CA LYS A 104 -6.19 -1.08 -2.14
C LYS A 104 -6.12 -0.03 -1.04
N ILE A 105 -5.93 -0.49 0.19
CA ILE A 105 -5.64 0.37 1.34
C ILE A 105 -4.38 1.17 1.05
N GLY A 106 -4.46 2.49 1.24
CA GLY A 106 -3.42 3.45 0.92
C GLY A 106 -3.62 4.17 -0.41
N ASP A 107 -4.41 3.63 -1.35
CA ASP A 107 -4.63 4.29 -2.65
C ASP A 107 -5.29 5.66 -2.47
N ARG A 108 -4.83 6.65 -3.25
CA ARG A 108 -5.57 7.90 -3.47
C ARG A 108 -6.63 7.65 -4.54
N VAL A 109 -7.85 8.06 -4.26
CA VAL A 109 -9.00 7.79 -5.14
C VAL A 109 -9.79 9.04 -5.40
N LYS A 110 -10.29 9.17 -6.63
CA LYS A 110 -11.27 10.16 -7.04
C LYS A 110 -12.52 9.45 -7.52
N PHE A 111 -13.68 9.83 -6.99
CA PHE A 111 -14.91 9.11 -7.22
C PHE A 111 -16.16 9.99 -7.21
N GLU A 112 -17.22 9.46 -7.79
CA GLU A 112 -18.56 10.03 -7.83
C GLU A 112 -19.44 9.35 -6.78
N VAL A 113 -19.99 10.15 -5.88
CA VAL A 113 -20.96 9.70 -4.87
C VAL A 113 -22.36 9.71 -5.47
N SER A 114 -23.16 8.70 -5.15
CA SER A 114 -24.56 8.63 -5.56
C SER A 114 -25.38 9.76 -4.92
N ARG A 115 -26.21 10.44 -5.72
CA ARG A 115 -27.15 11.46 -5.22
C ARG A 115 -28.45 10.87 -4.68
N SER A 116 -28.82 9.66 -5.14
CA SER A 116 -30.06 8.99 -4.74
C SER A 116 -29.89 8.12 -3.49
N GLU A 117 -28.65 7.71 -3.20
CA GLU A 117 -28.34 6.79 -2.11
C GLU A 117 -27.14 7.31 -1.33
N LYS A 118 -27.37 7.56 -0.03
CA LYS A 118 -26.32 8.08 0.86
C LYS A 118 -25.17 7.08 0.98
N CYS A 119 -23.97 7.63 1.14
CA CYS A 119 -22.76 6.85 1.39
C CYS A 119 -22.50 5.74 0.35
N MET A 120 -22.88 5.93 -0.91
CA MET A 120 -22.54 4.98 -1.97
C MET A 120 -21.65 5.62 -3.02
N ILE A 121 -20.58 4.91 -3.41
CA ILE A 121 -19.78 5.28 -4.57
C ILE A 121 -20.45 4.72 -5.81
N LYS A 122 -20.97 5.61 -6.65
CA LYS A 122 -21.58 5.26 -7.93
C LYS A 122 -20.53 4.85 -8.94
N ARG A 123 -19.42 5.58 -9.00
CA ARG A 123 -18.38 5.38 -10.00
C ARG A 123 -17.01 5.79 -9.49
N LEU A 124 -16.03 4.92 -9.70
CA LEU A 124 -14.62 5.23 -9.50
C LEU A 124 -14.07 5.89 -10.75
N ILE A 125 -13.47 7.09 -10.61
CA ILE A 125 -12.95 7.88 -11.73
C ILE A 125 -11.45 7.67 -11.89
N GLN A 126 -10.70 7.72 -10.78
CA GLN A 126 -9.25 7.59 -10.80
C GLN A 126 -8.78 6.86 -9.55
N ILE A 127 -7.74 6.05 -9.72
CA ILE A 127 -6.95 5.46 -8.66
C ILE A 127 -5.51 5.87 -8.90
N GLU A 128 -4.94 6.61 -7.98
CA GLU A 128 -3.52 6.86 -7.88
C GLU A 128 -2.96 5.87 -6.85
N LYS A 129 -2.19 4.88 -7.33
CA LYS A 129 -1.63 3.83 -6.49
C LYS A 129 -0.54 4.43 -5.62
N ILE A 130 -0.84 4.63 -4.34
CA ILE A 130 0.18 4.88 -3.34
C ILE A 130 0.51 3.52 -2.75
N TYR A 131 1.39 2.77 -3.42
CA TYR A 131 2.03 1.60 -2.81
C TYR A 131 2.61 2.01 -1.45
N PRO A 132 2.64 1.12 -0.44
CA PRO A 132 2.74 1.53 0.94
C PRO A 132 4.01 2.35 1.16
N LYS A 133 3.88 3.68 1.12
CA LYS A 133 4.78 4.60 1.77
C LYS A 133 4.81 4.08 3.20
N THR A 134 5.94 3.50 3.60
CA THR A 134 6.16 3.15 5.00
C THR A 134 5.71 4.34 5.85
N VAL A 135 4.74 4.09 6.72
CA VAL A 135 4.07 5.08 7.56
C VAL A 135 5.10 6.03 8.16
N GLY A 136 5.01 7.31 7.80
CA GLY A 136 5.76 8.41 8.41
C GLY A 136 6.55 9.32 7.47
N HIS A 137 6.04 9.61 6.27
CA HIS A 137 6.63 10.61 5.36
C HIS A 137 5.66 11.76 5.13
N THR A 138 6.18 12.99 5.05
CA THR A 138 5.49 14.07 4.36
C THR A 138 5.66 13.87 2.84
N ASP A 139 4.70 14.33 2.03
CA ASP A 139 4.78 14.20 0.57
C ASP A 139 6.08 14.82 0.00
N ASP A 140 6.62 15.84 0.67
CA ASP A 140 7.88 16.52 0.32
C ASP A 140 9.13 15.65 0.52
N GLU A 141 9.20 14.84 1.59
CA GLU A 141 10.36 14.01 1.89
C GLU A 141 10.47 12.85 0.90
N ALA A 142 9.34 12.22 0.58
CA ALA A 142 9.30 11.17 -0.44
C ALA A 142 9.73 11.70 -1.81
N GLN A 143 9.26 12.90 -2.20
CA GLN A 143 9.68 13.52 -3.45
C GLN A 143 11.18 13.83 -3.46
N LYS A 144 11.72 14.35 -2.35
CA LYS A 144 13.16 14.62 -2.20
C LYS A 144 14.00 13.35 -2.40
N LEU A 145 13.62 12.24 -1.77
CA LEU A 145 14.34 10.96 -1.89
C LEU A 145 14.32 10.42 -3.33
N VAL A 146 13.18 10.51 -4.00
CA VAL A 146 13.06 10.14 -5.42
C VAL A 146 14.00 10.97 -6.28
N GLU A 147 14.00 12.30 -6.11
CA GLU A 147 14.87 13.18 -6.89
C GLU A 147 16.36 12.96 -6.62
N ILE A 148 16.75 12.65 -5.37
CA ILE A 148 18.13 12.26 -5.05
C ILE A 148 18.48 10.95 -5.77
N SER A 149 17.62 9.92 -5.70
CA SER A 149 17.91 8.63 -6.32
C SER A 149 18.11 8.71 -7.83
N LYS A 150 17.35 9.57 -8.53
CA LYS A 150 17.47 9.82 -9.97
C LYS A 150 18.79 10.45 -10.39
N GLN A 151 19.58 11.00 -9.46
CA GLN A 151 20.88 11.57 -9.78
C GLN A 151 21.92 10.48 -10.09
N HIS A 152 21.74 9.27 -9.56
CA HIS A 152 22.68 8.17 -9.73
C HIS A 152 22.68 7.61 -11.16
N PRO A 153 23.85 7.34 -11.77
CA PRO A 153 23.95 6.83 -13.14
C PRO A 153 23.15 5.54 -13.40
N SER A 154 23.16 4.59 -12.47
CA SER A 154 22.39 3.34 -12.58
C SER A 154 20.89 3.59 -12.72
N VAL A 155 20.32 4.51 -11.94
CA VAL A 155 18.90 4.85 -12.00
C VAL A 155 18.57 5.56 -13.31
N LYS A 156 19.42 6.49 -13.77
CA LYS A 156 19.22 7.15 -15.07
C LYS A 156 19.15 6.13 -16.21
N LYS A 157 20.12 5.22 -16.26
CA LYS A 157 20.16 4.14 -17.25
C LYS A 157 18.94 3.21 -17.14
N TYR A 158 18.52 2.89 -15.92
CA TYR A 158 17.32 2.10 -15.66
C TYR A 158 16.07 2.75 -16.26
N LEU A 159 15.85 4.04 -15.99
CA LEU A 159 14.67 4.78 -16.44
C LEU A 159 14.65 5.05 -17.96
N GLU A 160 15.82 5.07 -18.61
CA GLU A 160 15.92 5.10 -20.07
C GLU A 160 15.40 3.82 -20.73
N ILE A 161 15.52 2.69 -20.06
CA ILE A 161 15.08 1.37 -20.55
C ILE A 161 13.64 1.08 -20.12
N HIS A 162 13.28 1.47 -18.90
CA HIS A 162 12.00 1.17 -18.26
C HIS A 162 11.11 2.40 -18.18
N HIS A 163 10.47 2.76 -19.29
CA HIS A 163 9.63 3.98 -19.37
C HIS A 163 8.41 3.97 -18.45
N ASN A 164 7.96 2.78 -18.02
CA ASN A 164 6.84 2.62 -17.09
C ASN A 164 7.32 2.43 -15.64
N ALA A 165 8.62 2.56 -15.38
CA ALA A 165 9.21 2.38 -14.06
C ALA A 165 8.52 3.26 -13.00
N THR A 166 8.38 2.66 -11.83
CA THR A 166 7.92 3.32 -10.61
C THR A 166 8.84 2.94 -9.45
N CYS A 167 8.58 3.48 -8.26
CA CYS A 167 9.36 3.13 -7.09
C CYS A 167 8.54 3.05 -5.80
N ASP A 168 9.07 2.29 -4.84
CA ASP A 168 8.67 2.37 -3.44
C ASP A 168 9.83 2.83 -2.55
N ILE A 169 9.48 3.36 -1.37
CA ILE A 169 10.45 3.84 -0.38
C ILE A 169 10.24 3.07 0.91
N ARG A 170 11.33 2.52 1.44
CA ARG A 170 11.36 1.77 2.71
C ARG A 170 12.50 2.23 3.60
N ARG A 171 12.45 1.84 4.88
CA ARG A 171 13.46 2.13 5.90
C ARG A 171 14.24 0.87 6.22
N VAL A 172 15.55 0.97 6.29
CA VAL A 172 16.42 -0.13 6.69
C VAL A 172 17.58 0.35 7.55
N TYR A 173 18.23 -0.58 8.20
CA TYR A 173 19.59 -0.43 8.71
C TYR A 173 20.52 -1.20 7.79
N LEU A 174 21.53 -0.51 7.25
CA LEU A 174 22.56 -1.07 6.40
C LEU A 174 23.87 -1.11 7.20
N ALA A 175 24.31 -2.32 7.54
CA ALA A 175 25.58 -2.53 8.22
C ALA A 175 26.76 -2.40 7.25
N SER A 176 27.91 -2.01 7.79
CA SER A 176 29.20 -1.86 7.10
C SER A 176 29.69 -3.14 6.42
N ASP A 177 29.19 -4.30 6.84
CA ASP A 177 29.48 -5.60 6.22
C ASP A 177 28.57 -5.93 5.02
N GLY A 178 27.58 -5.09 4.72
CA GLY A 178 26.62 -5.29 3.62
C GLY A 178 25.30 -5.97 4.04
N MET A 179 25.08 -6.18 5.33
CA MET A 179 23.85 -6.77 5.84
C MET A 179 22.77 -5.71 6.03
N VAL A 180 21.56 -6.00 5.55
CA VAL A 180 20.40 -5.11 5.61
C VAL A 180 19.35 -5.68 6.55
N TYR A 181 18.92 -4.84 7.49
CA TYR A 181 17.94 -5.17 8.52
C TYR A 181 16.73 -4.26 8.41
N GLN A 182 15.53 -4.81 8.58
CA GLN A 182 14.32 -4.00 8.64
C GLN A 182 14.27 -3.19 9.93
N VAL A 183 13.84 -1.93 9.82
CA VAL A 183 13.57 -1.05 10.96
C VAL A 183 12.09 -0.71 11.04
N ASP A 184 11.63 -0.31 12.24
CA ASP A 184 10.27 0.19 12.44
C ASP A 184 10.13 1.68 12.10
N LYS A 185 8.96 2.25 12.37
CA LYS A 185 8.68 3.67 12.15
C LYS A 185 9.51 4.63 13.01
N HIS A 186 10.20 4.12 14.03
CA HIS A 186 11.08 4.86 14.93
C HIS A 186 12.56 4.50 14.71
N TRP A 187 12.92 3.88 13.59
CA TRP A 187 14.28 3.45 13.26
C TRP A 187 14.86 2.41 14.22
N LYS A 188 14.01 1.67 14.96
CA LYS A 188 14.47 0.54 15.75
C LYS A 188 14.59 -0.70 14.88
N ILE A 189 15.74 -1.36 14.93
CA ILE A 189 15.97 -2.64 14.27
C ILE A 189 14.96 -3.64 14.84
N LYS A 190 14.25 -4.35 13.96
CA LYS A 190 13.27 -5.36 14.40
C LYS A 190 14.01 -6.64 14.76
N ASP A 191 13.84 -7.12 16.00
CA ASP A 191 14.52 -8.28 16.59
C ASP A 191 14.37 -9.62 15.82
N PHE A 192 13.49 -9.68 14.82
CA PHE A 192 13.26 -10.88 13.97
C PHE A 192 13.01 -10.52 12.49
N GLY A 193 13.38 -9.32 12.05
CA GLY A 193 13.13 -8.83 10.69
C GLY A 193 14.11 -9.41 9.67
N SER A 194 13.59 -9.79 8.50
CA SER A 194 14.33 -10.35 7.36
C SER A 194 15.70 -9.71 7.17
N VAL A 195 16.76 -10.53 7.27
CA VAL A 195 18.13 -10.14 6.96
C VAL A 195 18.37 -10.42 5.49
N ALA A 196 18.75 -9.39 4.73
CA ALA A 196 19.16 -9.53 3.34
C ALA A 196 20.63 -9.12 3.21
N SER A 197 21.37 -9.80 2.35
CA SER A 197 22.71 -9.36 1.94
C SER A 197 22.59 -8.68 0.58
N ILE A 198 23.21 -7.50 0.44
CA ILE A 198 23.16 -6.72 -0.80
C ILE A 198 24.31 -7.00 -1.76
N GLY A 199 25.15 -8.01 -1.45
CA GLY A 199 26.30 -8.39 -2.27
C GLY A 199 27.41 -7.34 -2.36
N GLY A 200 27.38 -6.30 -1.51
CA GLY A 200 28.34 -5.20 -1.48
C GLY A 200 28.36 -4.49 -0.12
N LYS A 201 29.14 -3.40 0.00
CA LYS A 201 29.30 -2.62 1.23
C LYS A 201 29.05 -1.14 1.00
N PRO A 202 28.64 -0.38 2.02
CA PRO A 202 28.55 1.09 1.96
C PRO A 202 29.84 1.72 1.45
N VAL A 203 29.74 2.78 0.66
CA VAL A 203 30.88 3.45 0.02
C VAL A 203 31.89 3.99 1.04
N ASP A 204 31.43 4.39 2.22
CA ASP A 204 32.29 4.90 3.31
C ASP A 204 32.68 3.83 4.35
N GLY A 205 32.19 2.59 4.18
CA GLY A 205 32.45 1.46 5.07
C GLY A 205 31.81 1.58 6.46
N LYS A 206 30.78 2.42 6.65
CA LYS A 206 30.10 2.60 7.94
C LYS A 206 28.71 1.98 7.97
N ASP A 207 28.15 1.93 9.17
CA ASP A 207 26.77 1.54 9.38
C ASP A 207 25.85 2.75 9.17
N HIS A 208 24.71 2.53 8.52
CA HIS A 208 23.76 3.59 8.18
C HIS A 208 22.33 3.18 8.50
N TYR A 209 21.55 4.16 8.99
CA TYR A 209 20.11 4.10 8.84
C TYR A 209 19.76 4.67 7.48
N CYS A 210 19.17 3.87 6.60
CA CYS A 210 18.93 4.26 5.22
C CYS A 210 17.45 4.32 4.89
N TRP A 211 17.11 5.30 4.07
CA TRP A 211 16.01 5.19 3.13
C TRP A 211 16.46 4.32 1.95
N VAL A 212 15.59 3.44 1.47
CA VAL A 212 15.82 2.67 0.24
C VAL A 212 14.75 3.06 -0.76
N VAL A 213 15.17 3.60 -1.90
CA VAL A 213 14.29 3.84 -3.06
C VAL A 213 14.43 2.62 -3.99
N HIS A 214 13.40 1.80 -4.04
CA HIS A 214 13.32 0.57 -4.84
C HIS A 214 12.64 0.88 -6.18
N TRP A 215 13.41 0.92 -7.26
CA TRP A 215 12.90 1.12 -8.62
C TRP A 215 12.56 -0.21 -9.29
N TYR A 216 11.38 -0.28 -9.89
CA TYR A 216 10.88 -1.46 -10.62
C TYR A 216 9.93 -1.07 -11.77
N ASP A 217 9.84 -1.91 -12.81
CA ASP A 217 8.88 -1.76 -13.90
C ASP A 217 7.67 -2.69 -13.67
N PRO A 218 6.45 -2.16 -13.45
CA PRO A 218 5.27 -2.97 -13.20
C PRO A 218 4.66 -3.59 -14.47
N THR A 219 5.25 -3.39 -15.65
CA THR A 219 4.72 -3.88 -16.93
C THR A 219 4.72 -5.43 -16.95
N PRO A 220 3.56 -6.10 -17.11
CA PRO A 220 3.46 -7.56 -16.95
C PRO A 220 4.37 -8.41 -17.85
N GLU A 221 4.76 -7.88 -19.01
CA GLU A 221 5.60 -8.56 -20.01
C GLU A 221 7.10 -8.40 -19.74
N VAL A 222 7.49 -7.47 -18.86
CA VAL A 222 8.90 -7.14 -18.55
C VAL A 222 9.44 -8.00 -17.40
N GLY A 223 8.58 -8.72 -16.67
CA GLY A 223 8.98 -9.45 -15.45
C GLY A 223 9.46 -8.52 -14.34
N ILE A 224 9.82 -9.06 -13.17
CA ILE A 224 10.49 -8.31 -12.08
C ILE A 224 12.01 -8.50 -12.22
N ASP A 225 12.49 -8.73 -13.43
CA ASP A 225 13.86 -9.24 -13.61
C ASP A 225 14.86 -8.13 -13.33
N HIS A 226 14.59 -6.88 -13.73
CA HIS A 226 15.49 -5.76 -13.48
C HIS A 226 14.94 -4.78 -12.42
N ILE A 227 15.66 -4.64 -11.30
CA ILE A 227 15.38 -3.68 -10.23
C ILE A 227 16.62 -2.89 -9.82
N VAL A 228 16.41 -1.68 -9.29
CA VAL A 228 17.51 -0.84 -8.73
C VAL A 228 17.12 -0.33 -7.35
N ASP A 229 17.89 -0.73 -6.33
CA ASP A 229 17.77 -0.21 -4.97
C ASP A 229 18.81 0.88 -4.72
N VAL A 230 18.36 2.07 -4.31
CA VAL A 230 19.24 3.17 -3.90
C VAL A 230 19.14 3.39 -2.40
N TYR A 231 20.24 3.20 -1.70
CA TYR A 231 20.36 3.41 -0.25
C TYR A 231 20.84 4.84 0.01
N ILE A 232 20.00 5.64 0.67
CA ILE A 232 20.23 7.04 0.98
C ILE A 232 20.29 7.18 2.50
N ASP A 233 21.37 7.75 3.03
CA ASP A 233 21.53 7.98 4.47
C ASP A 233 20.40 8.86 5.01
N ARG A 234 19.84 8.46 6.16
CA ARG A 234 18.70 9.15 6.79
C ARG A 234 19.02 10.60 7.12
N ASP A 235 20.23 10.86 7.63
CA ASP A 235 20.58 12.13 8.24
C ASP A 235 21.28 13.05 7.23
N SER A 236 22.18 12.52 6.39
CA SER A 236 22.93 13.31 5.41
C SER A 236 22.24 13.44 4.05
N TYR A 237 21.31 12.52 3.72
CA TYR A 237 20.74 12.38 2.38
C TYR A 237 21.75 12.02 1.28
N ASP A 238 22.93 11.53 1.63
CA ASP A 238 23.90 11.03 0.67
C ASP A 238 23.54 9.62 0.21
N ILE A 239 23.83 9.31 -1.06
CA ILE A 239 23.72 7.94 -1.56
C ILE A 239 24.91 7.14 -1.03
N VAL A 240 24.64 6.15 -0.20
CA VAL A 240 25.67 5.32 0.45
C VAL A 240 25.90 3.99 -0.24
N PHE A 241 24.91 3.52 -1.01
CA PHE A 241 25.02 2.29 -1.79
C PHE A 241 23.95 2.23 -2.90
N VAL A 242 24.26 1.55 -4.01
CA VAL A 242 23.29 1.23 -5.06
C VAL A 242 23.43 -0.24 -5.43
N GLN A 243 22.31 -0.95 -5.48
CA GLN A 243 22.23 -2.34 -5.87
C GLN A 243 21.42 -2.47 -7.16
N GLU A 244 21.96 -3.20 -8.13
CA GLU A 244 21.25 -3.63 -9.32
C GLU A 244 21.04 -5.15 -9.24
N ALA A 245 19.84 -5.61 -9.54
CA ALA A 245 19.55 -7.05 -9.68
C ALA A 245 18.85 -7.29 -11.01
N TRP A 246 19.18 -8.44 -11.63
CA TRP A 246 18.75 -8.91 -12.94
C TRP A 246 18.13 -10.31 -12.82
#